data_AF-A0A0K0DUL2-F1
#
_entry.id   AF-A0A0K0DUL2-F1
#
_cell.length_a   1.000
_cell.length_b   1.000
_cell.length_c   1.000
_cell.angle_alpha   90.00
_cell.angle_beta   90.00
_cell.angle_gamma   90.00
#
_symmetry.space_group_name_H-M   'P 1'
#
loop_
_entity.id
_entity.type
_entity.pdbx_description
1 polymer ?
#
loop_
_entity_poly.entity_id
_entity_poly.type
_entity_poly.pdbx_seq_one_letter_code
_entity_poly.pdbx_strand_id
1 'polypeptide(L)'
;MSEKNKNVWICQVAKCGYKNTSSTKYCDNCDARRQDDKESKNDLKEEVKYWKCSYCSKLNKKKYNDCGKCHKLREEKLSVKVENEGKNSETEDLDKYALDFDDSTSDGMSLAEKIRAMRQQADESDCSCSCSGGNCSCEEV
;
A
#
# COMPACT_ATOMS: atom_id res chain seq x y z
N MET A 1 18.00 41.86 29.51
CA MET A 1 17.56 40.45 29.46
C MET A 1 16.58 40.34 28.33
N SER A 2 16.97 39.65 27.25
CA SER A 2 16.30 39.74 25.94
C SER A 2 14.82 39.36 26.00
N GLU A 3 13.97 40.29 25.54
CA GLU A 3 12.54 40.12 25.34
C GLU A 3 12.20 38.86 24.51
N LYS A 4 11.84 37.76 25.17
CA LYS A 4 11.31 36.54 24.53
C LYS A 4 9.85 36.70 24.08
N ASN A 5 9.46 37.92 23.67
CA ASN A 5 8.07 38.34 23.48
C ASN A 5 7.42 37.85 22.18
N LYS A 6 7.95 36.80 21.52
CA LYS A 6 7.43 36.35 20.22
C LYS A 6 6.92 34.91 20.21
N ASN A 7 7.03 34.20 21.32
CA ASN A 7 6.82 32.76 21.38
C ASN A 7 5.77 32.38 22.44
N VAL A 8 4.62 33.06 22.41
CA VAL A 8 3.45 32.73 23.23
C VAL A 8 2.20 32.67 22.37
N TRP A 9 1.29 31.74 22.70
CA TRP A 9 -0.03 31.63 22.07
C TRP A 9 -1.12 31.84 23.13
N ILE A 10 -2.24 32.42 22.73
CA ILE A 10 -3.35 32.71 23.63
C ILE A 10 -4.41 31.61 23.45
N CYS A 11 -4.88 31.04 24.56
CA CYS A 11 -5.94 30.05 24.50
C CYS A 11 -7.23 30.64 23.92
N GLN A 12 -7.76 30.02 22.85
CA GLN A 12 -8.97 30.46 22.15
C GLN A 12 -10.28 30.00 22.81
N VAL A 13 -10.22 29.18 23.87
CA VAL A 13 -11.44 28.77 24.59
C VAL A 13 -12.10 29.98 25.23
N ALA A 14 -13.40 30.12 24.98
CA ALA A 14 -14.22 31.16 25.59
C ALA A 14 -14.02 31.15 27.12
N LYS A 15 -13.65 32.31 27.68
CA LYS A 15 -13.34 32.56 29.10
C LYS A 15 -11.96 32.10 29.61
N CYS A 16 -11.12 31.44 28.81
CA CYS A 16 -9.76 31.10 29.27
C CYS A 16 -8.75 32.22 28.98
N GLY A 17 -8.43 32.47 27.71
CA GLY A 17 -7.51 33.55 27.31
C GLY A 17 -6.09 33.46 27.91
N TYR A 18 -5.69 32.32 28.48
CA TYR A 18 -4.40 32.15 29.13
C TYR A 18 -3.25 32.23 28.11
N LYS A 19 -2.14 32.86 28.51
CA LYS A 19 -0.93 33.01 27.69
C LYS A 19 -0.02 31.81 27.90
N ASN A 20 0.01 30.95 26.91
CA ASN A 20 0.79 29.72 26.92
C ASN A 20 2.11 29.91 26.17
N THR A 21 3.15 29.17 26.53
CA THR A 21 4.41 29.17 25.79
C THR A 21 4.24 28.52 24.41
N SER A 22 4.98 28.97 23.40
CA SER A 22 4.89 28.42 22.03
C SER A 22 5.21 26.93 21.93
N SER A 23 5.92 26.39 22.92
CA SER A 23 6.26 24.98 23.05
C SER A 23 5.12 24.12 23.59
N THR A 24 4.13 24.69 24.28
CA THR A 24 3.00 23.90 24.80
C THR A 24 1.96 23.67 23.72
N LYS A 25 1.47 22.43 23.67
CA LYS A 25 0.40 21.99 22.76
C LYS A 25 -0.99 22.11 23.38
N TYR A 26 -1.05 22.26 24.70
CA TYR A 26 -2.26 22.35 25.50
C TYR A 26 -2.18 23.59 26.37
N CYS A 27 -3.33 24.14 26.72
CA CYS A 27 -3.43 25.30 27.60
C CYS A 27 -3.15 24.89 29.04
N ASP A 28 -2.17 25.54 29.69
CA ASP A 28 -1.78 25.24 31.08
C ASP A 28 -2.88 25.57 32.11
N ASN A 29 -3.93 26.30 31.69
CA ASN A 29 -5.06 26.69 32.56
C ASN A 29 -6.35 25.88 32.34
N CYS A 30 -6.62 25.39 31.13
CA CYS A 30 -7.89 24.70 30.82
C CYS A 30 -7.71 23.40 30.02
N ASP A 31 -6.48 22.96 29.81
CA ASP A 31 -6.10 21.76 29.04
C ASP A 31 -6.58 21.73 27.58
N ALA A 32 -7.13 22.84 27.08
CA ALA A 32 -7.58 22.92 25.71
C ALA A 32 -6.41 22.81 24.73
N ARG A 33 -6.57 21.97 23.71
CA ARG A 33 -5.56 21.81 22.65
C ARG A 33 -5.44 23.11 21.86
N ARG A 34 -4.19 23.54 21.66
CA ARG A 34 -3.83 24.66 20.80
C ARG A 34 -4.45 24.47 19.41
N GLN A 35 -5.22 25.46 18.98
CA GLN A 35 -5.74 25.55 17.63
C GLN A 35 -4.68 26.28 16.80
N ASP A 36 -3.80 25.52 16.15
CA ASP A 36 -2.98 26.09 15.09
C ASP A 36 -3.86 26.17 13.84
N ASP A 37 -3.96 27.34 13.20
CA ASP A 37 -4.80 27.59 12.00
C ASP A 37 -4.54 26.62 10.82
N LYS A 38 -3.53 25.75 10.94
CA LYS A 38 -3.22 24.68 10.00
C LYS A 38 -4.23 23.51 9.98
N GLU A 39 -5.13 23.40 10.96
CA GLU A 39 -6.23 22.42 10.91
C GLU A 39 -7.56 23.00 10.40
N SER A 40 -7.49 24.10 9.64
CA SER A 40 -8.34 24.21 8.46
C SER A 40 -7.78 23.27 7.37
N LYS A 41 -7.72 21.95 7.56
CA LYS A 41 -8.85 21.09 7.13
C LYS A 41 -10.17 21.86 7.22
N ASN A 42 -10.42 22.91 6.43
CA ASN A 42 -10.78 22.72 5.04
C ASN A 42 -10.98 21.23 4.67
N ASP A 43 -11.87 20.57 5.43
CA ASP A 43 -13.17 20.20 4.90
C ASP A 43 -13.81 21.39 4.13
N LEU A 44 -13.13 22.06 3.17
CA LEU A 44 -13.29 21.70 1.77
C LEU A 44 -13.89 20.30 1.75
N LYS A 45 -15.21 20.30 1.95
CA LYS A 45 -16.15 19.45 1.26
C LYS A 45 -15.80 19.61 -0.22
N GLU A 46 -14.65 19.11 -0.60
CA GLU A 46 -14.26 18.78 -1.94
C GLU A 46 -15.38 17.83 -2.28
N GLU A 47 -16.41 18.36 -2.93
CA GLU A 47 -17.66 17.66 -3.16
C GLU A 47 -17.26 16.35 -3.79
N VAL A 48 -17.24 15.28 -2.99
CA VAL A 48 -16.60 14.05 -3.41
C VAL A 48 -17.52 13.53 -4.47
N LYS A 49 -17.17 13.74 -5.74
CA LYS A 49 -18.01 13.34 -6.85
C LYS A 49 -17.96 11.82 -6.88
N TYR A 50 -19.13 11.20 -6.91
CA TYR A 50 -19.29 9.75 -7.08
C TYR A 50 -19.92 9.46 -8.44
N TRP A 51 -19.67 8.27 -8.97
CA TRP A 51 -20.40 7.71 -10.11
C TRP A 51 -21.00 6.38 -9.72
N LYS A 52 -22.18 6.08 -10.26
CA LYS A 52 -22.87 4.81 -10.03
C LYS A 52 -22.48 3.83 -11.12
N CYS A 53 -22.02 2.66 -10.73
CA CYS A 53 -21.72 1.58 -11.67
C CYS A 53 -23.02 1.08 -12.34
N SER A 54 -23.06 1.06 -13.66
CA SER A 54 -24.22 0.57 -14.44
C SER A 54 -24.46 -0.94 -14.26
N TYR A 55 -23.42 -1.70 -13.95
CA TYR A 55 -23.50 -3.16 -13.85
C TYR A 55 -23.86 -3.70 -12.46
N CYS A 56 -23.43 -3.02 -11.38
CA CYS A 56 -23.67 -3.49 -10.01
C CYS A 56 -24.27 -2.44 -9.08
N SER A 57 -24.59 -1.26 -9.59
CA SER A 57 -25.17 -0.13 -8.83
C SER A 57 -24.31 0.43 -7.69
N LYS A 58 -23.07 -0.03 -7.50
CA LYS A 58 -22.13 0.53 -6.49
C LYS A 58 -21.77 1.97 -6.82
N LEU A 59 -21.73 2.82 -5.79
CA LEU A 59 -21.16 4.16 -5.86
C LEU A 59 -19.63 4.09 -5.71
N ASN A 60 -18.91 4.57 -6.72
CA ASN A 60 -17.45 4.65 -6.74
C ASN A 60 -17.02 6.11 -6.79
N LYS A 61 -15.88 6.46 -6.17
CA LYS A 61 -15.36 7.84 -6.25
C LYS A 61 -14.99 8.15 -7.70
N LYS A 62 -15.23 9.40 -8.14
CA LYS A 62 -14.97 9.88 -9.52
C LYS A 62 -13.51 9.67 -9.96
N LYS A 63 -12.57 9.60 -9.02
CA LYS A 63 -11.15 9.32 -9.27
C LYS A 63 -10.86 7.89 -9.76
N TYR A 64 -11.77 6.93 -9.50
CA TYR A 64 -11.62 5.55 -9.98
C TYR A 64 -12.32 5.39 -11.33
N ASN A 65 -11.64 4.75 -12.26
CA ASN A 65 -12.14 4.50 -13.62
C ASN A 65 -12.90 3.17 -13.71
N ASP A 66 -12.74 2.30 -12.73
CA ASP A 66 -13.33 0.98 -12.63
C ASP A 66 -14.15 0.86 -11.34
N CYS A 67 -15.07 -0.09 -11.35
CA CYS A 67 -15.86 -0.36 -10.16
C CYS A 67 -15.06 -1.22 -9.18
N GLY A 68 -14.81 -0.73 -7.96
CA GLY A 68 -14.19 -1.51 -6.88
C GLY A 68 -15.09 -2.61 -6.29
N LYS A 69 -16.01 -3.19 -7.06
CA LYS A 69 -16.79 -4.39 -6.72
C LYS A 69 -16.83 -5.38 -7.88
N CYS A 70 -17.10 -4.91 -9.11
CA CYS A 70 -17.15 -5.77 -10.29
C CYS A 70 -16.01 -5.55 -11.30
N HIS A 71 -15.10 -4.61 -11.02
CA HIS A 71 -13.95 -4.20 -11.82
C HIS A 71 -14.28 -3.78 -13.27
N LYS A 72 -15.56 -3.55 -13.59
CA LYS A 72 -15.97 -3.04 -14.90
C LYS A 72 -15.66 -1.55 -15.02
N LEU A 73 -15.20 -1.15 -16.20
CA LEU A 73 -14.86 0.23 -16.52
C LEU A 73 -16.09 1.13 -16.59
N ARG A 74 -15.87 2.41 -16.28
CA ARG A 74 -16.87 3.47 -16.36
C ARG A 74 -17.17 3.82 -17.82
N GLU A 75 -18.45 3.97 -18.13
CA GLU A 75 -18.98 4.16 -19.49
C GLU A 75 -18.46 5.42 -20.18
N GLU A 76 -18.27 6.53 -19.46
CA GLU A 76 -17.71 7.77 -20.04
C GLU A 76 -16.31 7.59 -20.65
N LYS A 77 -15.53 6.58 -20.20
CA LYS A 77 -14.22 6.27 -20.79
C LYS A 77 -14.27 5.20 -21.87
N LEU A 78 -15.39 4.52 -22.08
CA LEU A 78 -15.57 3.62 -23.21
C LEU A 78 -15.77 4.39 -24.52
N SER A 79 -16.31 5.62 -24.44
CA SER A 79 -16.55 6.48 -25.61
C SER A 79 -15.34 7.25 -26.11
N VAL A 80 -14.17 7.16 -25.45
CA VAL A 80 -12.90 7.60 -26.04
C VAL A 80 -12.35 6.45 -26.90
N LYS A 81 -13.12 6.12 -27.94
CA LYS A 81 -12.65 5.38 -29.10
C LYS A 81 -12.56 6.39 -30.22
N VAL A 82 -11.40 6.41 -30.91
CA VAL A 82 -11.14 7.13 -32.17
C VAL A 82 -11.10 8.66 -31.93
N GLU A 83 -10.05 9.43 -32.13
CA GLU A 83 -9.11 9.55 -33.26
C GLU A 83 -7.89 10.33 -32.73
N ASN A 84 -6.73 9.70 -32.54
CA ASN A 84 -5.44 10.39 -32.72
C ASN A 84 -4.32 9.35 -32.79
N GLU A 85 -4.24 8.64 -33.91
CA GLU A 85 -2.95 8.11 -34.38
C GLU A 85 -2.07 9.32 -34.69
N GLY A 86 -1.22 9.72 -33.72
CA GLY A 86 -0.47 10.94 -33.88
C GLY A 86 0.46 11.27 -32.72
N LYS A 87 1.53 10.47 -32.60
CA LYS A 87 2.82 10.76 -31.93
C LYS A 87 3.01 10.22 -30.51
N ASN A 88 3.83 9.16 -30.47
CA ASN A 88 4.81 8.83 -29.44
C ASN A 88 4.33 8.83 -27.98
N SER A 89 3.78 7.70 -27.57
CA SER A 89 3.95 7.25 -26.18
C SER A 89 4.05 5.73 -26.21
N GLU A 90 5.28 5.25 -26.40
CA GLU A 90 5.84 4.14 -25.60
C GLU A 90 4.88 2.95 -25.41
N THR A 91 4.39 2.37 -26.50
CA THR A 91 3.76 1.03 -26.45
C THR A 91 4.77 -0.09 -26.66
N GLU A 92 6.05 0.24 -26.81
CA GLU A 92 7.14 -0.74 -26.82
C GLU A 92 7.54 -1.07 -25.39
N ASP A 93 6.81 -1.96 -24.71
CA ASP A 93 7.46 -2.82 -23.69
C ASP A 93 6.56 -3.89 -23.07
N LEU A 94 5.24 -3.88 -23.25
CA LEU A 94 4.43 -4.96 -22.63
C LEU A 94 4.63 -6.33 -23.28
N ASP A 95 4.84 -6.39 -24.60
CA ASP A 95 5.22 -7.63 -25.27
C ASP A 95 6.66 -8.06 -24.98
N LYS A 96 7.53 -7.17 -24.46
CA LYS A 96 8.88 -7.54 -24.01
C LYS A 96 8.85 -8.35 -22.70
N TYR A 97 7.76 -8.25 -21.94
CA TYR A 97 7.52 -9.06 -20.74
C TYR A 97 6.58 -10.23 -20.99
N ALA A 98 6.15 -10.46 -22.22
CA ALA A 98 5.67 -11.78 -22.59
C ALA A 98 6.90 -12.70 -22.45
N LEU A 99 7.04 -13.27 -21.25
CA LEU A 99 7.97 -14.34 -21.02
C LEU A 99 7.52 -15.46 -21.95
N ASP A 100 8.17 -15.56 -23.09
CA ASP A 100 8.19 -16.78 -23.86
C ASP A 100 8.59 -17.86 -22.86
N PHE A 101 7.61 -18.66 -22.47
CA PHE A 101 7.84 -19.88 -21.72
C PHE A 101 8.49 -20.81 -22.74
N ASP A 102 9.78 -20.61 -22.98
CA ASP A 102 10.63 -21.53 -23.70
C ASP A 102 10.64 -22.81 -22.86
N ASP A 103 9.67 -23.68 -23.15
CA ASP A 103 9.56 -25.07 -22.73
C ASP A 103 10.67 -25.90 -23.39
N SER A 104 11.90 -25.40 -23.31
CA SER A 104 13.11 -26.01 -23.85
C SER A 104 13.96 -26.64 -22.75
N THR A 105 13.42 -26.82 -21.53
CA THR A 105 14.05 -27.73 -20.56
C THR A 105 13.86 -29.15 -21.06
N SER A 106 14.83 -29.56 -21.87
CA SER A 106 15.14 -30.83 -22.50
C SER A 106 15.10 -32.07 -21.60
N ASP A 107 14.65 -31.96 -20.36
CA ASP A 107 14.39 -33.10 -19.51
C ASP A 107 12.87 -33.21 -19.40
N GLY A 108 12.25 -34.02 -20.27
CA GLY A 108 10.81 -34.30 -20.29
C GLY A 108 10.25 -34.94 -19.00
N MET A 109 10.92 -34.79 -17.87
CA MET A 109 10.40 -35.05 -16.56
C MET A 109 9.47 -33.92 -16.12
N SER A 110 8.25 -34.29 -15.74
CA SER A 110 7.34 -33.41 -15.01
C SER A 110 8.06 -32.79 -13.79
N LEU A 111 7.69 -31.57 -13.42
CA LEU A 111 8.06 -30.97 -12.13
C LEU A 111 7.82 -31.93 -10.96
N ALA A 112 6.77 -32.75 -11.04
CA ALA A 112 6.46 -33.78 -10.04
C ALA A 112 7.51 -34.91 -10.02
N GLU A 113 8.04 -35.33 -11.16
CA GLU A 113 9.17 -36.27 -11.23
C GLU A 113 10.44 -35.64 -10.65
N LYS A 114 10.72 -34.37 -10.97
CA LYS A 114 11.91 -33.66 -10.48
C LYS A 114 11.90 -33.52 -8.95
N ILE A 115 10.74 -33.22 -8.36
CA ILE A 115 10.56 -33.19 -6.90
C ILE A 115 10.79 -34.58 -6.30
N ARG A 116 10.32 -35.65 -6.96
CA ARG A 116 10.54 -37.03 -6.51
C ARG A 116 12.03 -37.42 -6.57
N ALA A 117 12.73 -37.09 -7.65
CA ALA A 117 14.15 -37.35 -7.80
C ALA A 117 15.00 -36.59 -6.76
N MET A 118 14.68 -35.33 -6.47
CA MET A 118 15.37 -34.58 -5.40
C MET A 118 15.14 -35.19 -4.02
N ARG A 119 13.95 -35.72 -3.74
CA ARG A 119 13.69 -36.42 -2.47
C ARG A 119 14.51 -37.71 -2.38
N GLN A 120 14.60 -38.47 -3.47
CA GLN A 120 15.41 -39.69 -3.51
C GLN A 120 16.90 -39.38 -3.30
N GLN A 121 17.43 -38.32 -3.92
CA GLN A 121 18.82 -37.89 -3.70
C GLN A 121 19.07 -37.44 -2.25
N ALA A 122 18.07 -36.86 -1.58
CA ALA A 122 18.19 -36.48 -0.18
C ALA A 122 18.27 -37.70 0.75
N ASP A 123 17.67 -38.84 0.38
CA ASP A 123 17.72 -40.07 1.19
C ASP A 123 19.08 -40.80 1.12
N GLU A 124 19.92 -40.53 0.12
CA GLU A 124 21.30 -41.04 0.06
C GLU A 124 22.34 -40.08 0.69
N SER A 125 21.93 -38.87 1.08
CA SER A 125 22.73 -37.95 1.91
C SER A 125 22.41 -38.12 3.39
N ASP A 126 22.89 -39.24 3.93
CA ASP A 126 23.48 -39.40 5.27
C ASP A 126 23.03 -38.42 6.36
N CYS A 127 22.09 -38.85 7.21
CA CYS A 127 22.11 -38.74 8.67
C CYS A 127 20.72 -39.11 9.20
N SER A 128 20.43 -40.41 9.24
CA SER A 128 19.32 -40.94 10.03
C SER A 128 19.65 -40.81 11.52
N CYS A 129 19.69 -39.60 12.07
CA CYS A 129 19.60 -39.42 13.52
C CYS A 129 18.13 -39.62 13.92
N SER A 130 17.76 -40.88 14.16
CA SER A 130 16.50 -41.21 14.81
C SER A 130 16.58 -40.74 16.27
N CYS A 131 16.26 -39.48 16.52
CA CYS A 131 16.17 -38.91 17.86
C CYS A 131 14.88 -39.37 18.55
N SER A 132 14.82 -40.66 18.89
CA SER A 132 13.78 -41.22 19.74
C SER A 132 14.08 -40.91 21.21
N GLY A 133 13.87 -39.66 21.63
CA GLY A 133 13.64 -39.34 23.05
C GLY A 133 14.84 -39.38 24.02
N GLY A 134 16.05 -39.00 23.59
CA GLY A 134 17.18 -38.79 24.50
C GLY A 134 18.20 -37.84 23.89
N ASN A 135 18.77 -36.93 24.69
CA ASN A 135 19.63 -35.82 24.27
C ASN A 135 20.67 -36.23 23.21
N CYS A 136 20.66 -35.54 22.06
CA CYS A 136 21.69 -35.67 21.04
C CYS A 136 22.95 -34.91 21.48
N SER A 137 23.99 -35.63 21.91
CA SER A 137 25.34 -35.07 21.98
C SER A 137 25.96 -35.16 20.59
N CYS A 138 25.84 -34.09 19.82
CA CYS A 138 26.68 -33.89 18.64
C CYS A 138 28.06 -33.45 19.17
N GLU A 139 28.96 -34.40 19.42
CA GLU A 139 30.37 -34.08 19.63
C GLU A 139 30.93 -33.65 18.28
N GLU A 140 31.04 -32.33 18.06
CA GLU A 140 31.78 -31.80 16.92
C GLU A 140 33.28 -32.04 17.17
N VAL A 141 33.91 -32.74 16.23
CA VAL A 141 35.36 -32.95 16.12
C VAL A 141 36.02 -31.69 15.55
#